data_AF-A0A842SHC2-F1
#
_entry.id   AF-A0A842SHC2-F1
#
_cell.length_a   1.000
_cell.length_b   1.000
_cell.length_c   1.000
_cell.angle_alpha   90.00
_cell.angle_beta   90.00
_cell.angle_gamma   90.00
#
_symmetry.space_group_name_H-M   'P 1'
#
loop_
_entity.id
_entity.type
_entity.pdbx_description
1 polymer ?
#
loop_
_entity_poly.entity_id
_entity_poly.type
_entity_poly.pdbx_seq_one_letter_code
_entity_poly.pdbx_strand_id
1 'polypeptide(L)'
;MTLEIPKKFEKYVVLGEKEEKIKKFECPICDFETKQGPGALRMHLVLNSDPSIESRYDEEHKEASRKEPIYKLEAVRELSVFPHESVNPEEQ
;
A
#
# COMPACT_ATOMS: atom_id res chain seq x y z
N MET A 1 -17.01 -7.34 13.87
CA MET A 1 -17.56 -7.07 12.52
C MET A 1 -16.38 -7.20 11.58
N THR A 2 -16.45 -8.05 10.55
CA THR A 2 -15.32 -8.26 9.62
C THR A 2 -15.17 -7.04 8.71
N LEU A 3 -13.94 -6.55 8.54
CA LEU A 3 -13.62 -5.46 7.65
C LEU A 3 -13.68 -5.94 6.20
N GLU A 4 -14.59 -5.38 5.42
CA GLU A 4 -14.73 -5.72 3.99
C GLU A 4 -13.90 -4.76 3.13
N ILE A 5 -12.74 -5.22 2.66
CA ILE A 5 -11.89 -4.48 1.73
C ILE A 5 -12.33 -4.80 0.28
N PRO A 6 -12.46 -3.79 -0.61
CA PRO A 6 -12.74 -4.04 -2.02
C PRO A 6 -11.70 -4.99 -2.63
N LYS A 7 -12.14 -5.98 -3.43
CA LYS A 7 -11.26 -6.97 -4.09
C LYS A 7 -10.08 -6.35 -4.86
N LYS A 8 -10.26 -5.14 -5.40
CA LYS A 8 -9.20 -4.38 -6.09
C LYS A 8 -8.04 -3.99 -5.17
N PHE A 9 -8.22 -4.02 -3.85
CA PHE A 9 -7.22 -3.63 -2.86
C PHE A 9 -6.71 -4.75 -1.96
N GLU A 10 -7.28 -5.95 -2.06
CA GLU A 10 -6.95 -7.10 -1.22
C GLU A 10 -5.45 -7.41 -1.21
N LYS A 11 -4.80 -7.34 -2.39
CA LYS A 11 -3.36 -7.59 -2.56
C LYS A 11 -2.42 -6.50 -2.03
N TYR A 12 -2.94 -5.40 -1.49
CA TYR A 12 -2.13 -4.31 -0.92
C TYR A 12 -2.28 -4.22 0.59
N VAL A 13 -3.12 -5.05 1.19
CA VAL A 13 -3.46 -4.96 2.61
C VAL A 13 -3.34 -6.34 3.24
N VAL A 14 -2.80 -6.35 4.44
CA VAL A 14 -2.81 -7.52 5.30
C VAL A 14 -3.72 -7.20 6.47
N LEU A 15 -4.76 -8.02 6.65
CA LEU A 15 -5.68 -7.89 7.77
C LEU A 15 -5.05 -8.43 9.06
N GLY A 16 -5.46 -7.87 10.20
CA GLY A 16 -5.10 -8.42 11.51
C GLY A 16 -5.80 -9.76 11.79
N GLU A 17 -5.44 -10.42 12.89
CA GLU A 17 -5.96 -11.76 13.26
C GLU A 17 -7.49 -11.84 13.38
N LYS A 18 -8.14 -10.73 13.69
CA LYS A 18 -9.60 -10.62 13.81
C LYS A 18 -10.28 -10.03 12.59
N GLU A 19 -9.51 -9.66 11.57
CA GLU A 19 -9.98 -8.99 10.36
C GLU A 19 -10.79 -7.71 10.63
N GLU A 20 -10.58 -7.04 11.76
CA GLU A 20 -11.31 -5.80 12.11
C GLU A 20 -10.58 -4.52 11.64
N LYS A 21 -9.28 -4.65 11.35
CA LYS A 21 -8.37 -3.56 10.97
C LYS A 21 -7.27 -4.06 10.05
N ILE A 22 -6.77 -3.17 9.22
CA ILE A 22 -5.58 -3.40 8.40
C ILE A 22 -4.35 -3.39 9.32
N LYS A 23 -3.60 -4.49 9.33
CA LYS A 23 -2.36 -4.65 10.10
C LYS A 23 -1.18 -3.94 9.42
N LYS A 24 -1.06 -4.08 8.11
CA LYS A 24 -0.02 -3.44 7.28
C LYS A 24 -0.46 -3.36 5.84
N PHE A 25 0.19 -2.49 5.08
CA PHE A 25 0.07 -2.33 3.65
C PHE A 25 1.30 -2.95 2.99
N GLU A 26 1.12 -3.71 1.91
CA GLU A 26 2.20 -4.41 1.23
C GLU A 26 2.24 -4.11 -0.27
N CYS A 27 3.44 -4.18 -0.83
CA CYS A 27 3.64 -4.11 -2.27
C CYS A 27 3.40 -5.51 -2.87
N PRO A 28 2.57 -5.66 -3.92
CA PRO A 28 2.36 -6.95 -4.56
C PRO A 28 3.48 -7.34 -5.54
N ILE A 29 4.55 -6.53 -5.63
CA ILE A 29 5.64 -6.68 -6.61
C ILE A 29 6.94 -7.06 -5.91
N CYS A 30 7.20 -6.51 -4.72
CA CYS A 30 8.40 -6.78 -3.94
C CYS A 30 8.07 -6.93 -2.45
N ASP A 31 9.06 -7.29 -1.64
CA ASP A 31 8.91 -7.56 -0.21
C ASP A 31 8.68 -6.30 0.66
N PHE A 32 8.32 -5.16 0.06
CA PHE A 32 8.07 -3.93 0.79
C PHE A 32 6.72 -3.98 1.52
N GLU A 33 6.76 -3.64 2.81
CA GLU A 33 5.57 -3.48 3.64
C GLU A 33 5.68 -2.26 4.56
N THR A 34 4.53 -1.68 4.93
CA THR A 34 4.48 -0.51 5.81
C THR A 34 3.22 -0.48 6.67
N LYS A 35 3.36 0.02 7.89
CA LYS A 35 2.25 0.31 8.80
C LYS A 35 1.86 1.80 8.81
N GLN A 36 2.59 2.64 8.06
CA GLN A 36 2.37 4.09 8.05
C GLN A 36 1.09 4.53 7.32
N GLY A 37 0.44 3.60 6.61
CA GLY A 37 -0.80 3.87 5.86
C GLY A 37 -0.63 3.71 4.35
N PRO A 38 -1.74 3.83 3.60
CA PRO A 38 -1.74 3.61 2.14
C PRO A 38 -0.97 4.70 1.37
N GLY A 39 -0.77 5.88 1.97
CA GLY A 39 0.06 6.94 1.38
C GLY A 39 1.54 6.55 1.25
N ALA A 40 2.09 5.84 2.24
CA ALA A 40 3.46 5.35 2.21
C ALA A 40 3.63 4.26 1.13
N LEU A 41 2.66 3.34 1.01
CA LEU A 41 2.64 2.35 -0.06
C LEU A 41 2.58 3.02 -1.45
N ARG A 42 1.69 4.00 -1.65
CA ARG A 42 1.63 4.73 -2.93
C ARG A 42 2.95 5.41 -3.25
N MET A 43 3.59 6.05 -2.26
CA MET A 43 4.87 6.71 -2.49
C MET A 43 5.95 5.71 -2.91
N HIS A 44 6.04 4.55 -2.25
CA HIS A 44 6.93 3.46 -2.65
C HIS A 44 6.71 3.06 -4.11
N LEU A 45 5.45 2.78 -4.47
CA LEU A 45 5.06 2.36 -5.81
C LEU A 45 5.40 3.40 -6.88
N VAL A 46 5.17 4.69 -6.60
CA VAL A 46 5.49 5.80 -7.51
C VAL A 46 7.00 5.94 -7.70
N LEU A 47 7.77 5.93 -6.62
CA LEU A 47 9.22 6.10 -6.68
C LEU A 47 9.90 4.96 -7.43
N ASN A 48 9.47 3.71 -7.22
CA ASN A 48 10.03 2.57 -7.93
C ASN A 48 9.59 2.53 -9.41
N SER A 49 8.47 3.16 -9.77
CA SER A 49 8.02 3.24 -11.16
C SER A 49 8.67 4.37 -11.98
N ASP A 50 9.37 5.31 -11.32
CA ASP A 50 9.93 6.50 -11.97
C ASP A 50 11.38 6.25 -12.42
N PRO A 51 11.65 6.19 -13.74
CA PRO A 51 12.99 5.98 -14.27
C PRO A 51 13.97 7.12 -13.94
N SER A 52 13.46 8.28 -13.52
CA SER A 52 14.29 9.42 -13.08
C SER A 52 14.94 9.15 -11.71
N ILE A 53 14.44 8.17 -10.95
CA ILE A 53 14.94 7.78 -9.63
C ILE A 53 15.73 6.46 -9.74
N GLU A 54 16.86 6.48 -10.44
CA GLU A 54 17.65 5.27 -10.77
C GLU A 54 17.95 4.37 -9.56
N SER A 55 18.20 4.96 -8.38
CA SER A 55 18.50 4.21 -7.15
C SER A 55 17.37 3.31 -6.63
N ARG A 56 16.13 3.53 -7.10
CA ARG A 56 14.92 2.81 -6.65
C ARG A 56 14.09 2.28 -7.81
N TYR A 57 14.40 2.68 -9.03
CA TYR A 57 13.68 2.31 -10.22
C TYR A 57 13.67 0.79 -10.42
N ASP A 58 12.50 0.29 -10.77
CA ASP A 58 12.27 -1.11 -11.08
C ASP A 58 11.27 -1.23 -12.25
N GLU A 59 11.59 -2.10 -13.21
CA GLU A 59 10.80 -2.24 -14.43
C GLU A 59 9.43 -2.88 -14.11
N GLU A 60 9.35 -3.81 -13.14
CA GLU A 60 8.08 -4.43 -12.75
C GLU A 60 7.14 -3.40 -12.11
N HIS A 61 7.66 -2.50 -11.27
CA HIS A 61 6.89 -1.38 -10.70
C HIS A 61 6.41 -0.39 -11.77
N LYS A 62 7.21 -0.13 -12.80
CA LYS A 62 6.77 0.70 -13.94
C LYS A 62 5.64 0.05 -14.73
N GLU A 63 5.73 -1.24 -15.00
CA GLU A 63 4.65 -1.95 -15.70
C GLU A 63 3.36 -1.98 -14.87
N ALA A 64 3.49 -2.19 -13.57
CA ALA A 64 2.38 -2.18 -12.62
C ALA A 64 1.72 -0.79 -12.55
N SER A 65 2.49 0.31 -12.54
CA SER A 65 1.95 1.67 -12.48
C SER A 65 0.88 1.98 -13.53
N ARG A 66 0.92 1.29 -14.67
CA ARG A 66 -0.04 1.45 -15.77
C ARG A 66 -1.37 0.75 -15.52
N LYS A 67 -1.38 -0.30 -14.69
CA LYS A 67 -2.50 -1.22 -14.48
C LYS A 67 -3.11 -1.09 -13.08
N GLU A 68 -2.29 -0.75 -12.10
CA GLU A 68 -2.63 -0.82 -10.69
C GLU A 68 -3.45 0.39 -10.22
N PRO A 69 -4.62 0.18 -9.57
CA PRO A 69 -5.48 1.29 -9.14
C PRO A 69 -4.84 2.17 -8.06
N ILE A 70 -4.00 1.62 -7.18
CA ILE A 70 -3.43 2.31 -6.02
C ILE A 70 -2.54 3.52 -6.38
N TYR A 71 -2.05 3.59 -7.62
CA TYR A 71 -1.30 4.75 -8.11
C TYR A 71 -2.17 6.01 -8.22
N LYS A 72 -3.49 5.82 -8.39
CA LYS A 72 -4.48 6.89 -8.45
C LYS A 72 -4.75 7.42 -7.04
N LEU A 73 -4.75 8.74 -6.89
CA LEU A 73 -4.99 9.39 -5.58
C LEU A 73 -6.34 8.96 -4.96
N GLU A 74 -7.37 8.79 -5.78
CA GLU A 74 -8.70 8.36 -5.29
C GLU A 74 -8.67 6.96 -4.68
N ALA A 75 -7.88 6.05 -5.23
CA ALA A 75 -7.73 4.70 -4.68
C ALA A 75 -7.07 4.70 -3.29
N VAL A 76 -6.10 5.59 -3.07
CA VAL A 76 -5.50 5.77 -1.73
C VAL A 76 -6.52 6.33 -0.76
N ARG A 77 -7.33 7.31 -1.17
CA ARG A 77 -8.40 7.85 -0.32
C ARG A 77 -9.39 6.77 0.08
N GLU A 78 -9.77 5.91 -0.85
CA GLU A 78 -10.61 4.74 -0.55
C GLU A 78 -9.96 3.83 0.50
N LEU A 79 -8.65 3.60 0.45
CA LEU A 79 -7.96 2.80 1.48
C LEU A 79 -7.81 3.53 2.82
N SER A 80 -7.66 4.86 2.79
CA SER A 80 -7.48 5.67 4.00
C SER A 80 -8.72 5.75 4.88
N VAL A 81 -9.91 5.40 4.38
CA VAL A 81 -11.14 5.39 5.20
C VAL A 81 -11.25 4.16 6.09
N PHE A 82 -10.49 3.09 5.80
CA PHE A 82 -10.54 1.86 6.58
C PHE A 82 -9.68 1.97 7.84
N PRO A 83 -10.12 1.40 8.97
CA PRO A 83 -9.31 1.34 10.17
C PRO A 83 -8.02 0.57 9.91
N HIS A 84 -6.88 1.17 10.25
CA HIS A 84 -5.56 0.55 10.15
C HIS A 84 -4.76 0.76 11.44
N GLU A 85 -3.85 -0.18 11.73
CA GLU A 85 -2.91 -0.04 12.83
C GLU A 85 -1.97 1.14 12.54
N SER A 86 -2.03 2.17 13.37
CA SER A 86 -1.07 3.27 13.34
C SER A 86 0.17 2.87 14.12
N VAL A 87 1.35 3.19 13.56
CA VAL A 87 2.61 3.10 14.32
C VAL A 87 2.61 4.22 15.35
N ASN A 88 2.65 3.88 16.65
CA ASN A 88 2.98 4.87 17.65
C ASN A 88 4.46 5.25 17.50
N PRO A 89 4.81 6.53 17.39
CA PRO A 89 6.19 6.97 17.20
C PRO A 89 7.11 6.67 18.40
N GLU A 90 6.59 6.11 19.49
CA GLU A 90 7.34 5.75 20.71
C GLU A 90 7.94 4.32 20.67
N GLU A 91 7.69 3.52 19.62
CA GLU A 91 8.16 2.13 19.51
C GLU A 91 9.21 1.92 18.39
N GLN A 92 10.07 2.91 18.09
CA GLN A 92 11.19 2.79 17.14
C GLN A 92 12.55 2.84 17.83
#